data_AF-A0A392NTL2-F1
#
_entry.id   AF-A0A392NTL2-F1
#
_cell.length_a   1.000
_cell.length_b   1.000
_cell.length_c   1.000
_cell.angle_alpha   90.00
_cell.angle_beta   90.00
_cell.angle_gamma   90.00
#
_symmetry.space_group_name_H-M   'P 1'
#
loop_
_entity.id
_entity.type
_entity.pdbx_description
1 polymer ?
#
loop_
_entity_poly.entity_id
_entity_poly.type
_entity_poly.pdbx_seq_one_letter_code
_entity_poly.pdbx_strand_id
1 'polypeptide(L)'
;MMTLQFVGLYRHSVARPAPTASLDLKPSAFDPKEKVWTRFPPEGSKYTPPHPSCDFKWKDYCPVVFRTLRKLFNVDPADYMLSICGNDALRELSSPGKSGSFFYLTNDDRYMIKTMKKAEVK
;
A
#
# COMPACT_ATOMS: atom_id res chain seq x y z
N MET A 1 1.33 13.60 -7.94
CA MET A 1 0.12 13.44 -7.09
C MET A 1 -0.01 12.03 -6.54
N MET A 2 0.17 10.96 -7.34
CA MET A 2 0.24 9.57 -6.85
C MET A 2 1.42 9.32 -5.89
N THR A 3 2.62 9.81 -6.19
CA THR A 3 3.84 9.60 -5.37
C THR A 3 3.68 10.10 -3.93
N LEU A 4 3.10 11.29 -3.74
CA LEU A 4 2.83 11.87 -2.42
C LEU A 4 1.74 11.10 -1.65
N GLN A 5 0.74 10.55 -2.35
CA GLN A 5 -0.24 9.67 -1.72
C GLN A 5 0.39 8.38 -1.22
N PHE A 6 1.34 7.75 -1.95
CA PHE A 6 1.96 6.51 -1.47
C PHE A 6 2.96 6.73 -0.31
N VAL A 7 3.74 7.81 -0.32
CA VAL A 7 4.78 8.10 0.70
C VAL A 7 4.21 8.27 2.11
N GLY A 8 3.19 9.11 2.27
CA GLY A 8 2.59 9.40 3.60
C GLY A 8 1.89 8.19 4.24
N LEU A 9 1.66 7.16 3.44
CA LEU A 9 0.59 6.21 3.60
C LEU A 9 1.15 4.81 3.84
N TYR A 10 2.24 4.47 3.14
CA TYR A 10 3.05 3.31 3.43
C TYR A 10 3.90 3.51 4.69
N ARG A 11 4.43 4.72 4.96
CA ARG A 11 5.09 5.01 6.24
C ARG A 11 4.13 4.79 7.42
N HIS A 12 2.86 5.15 7.28
CA HIS A 12 1.89 4.98 8.36
C HIS A 12 1.36 3.55 8.51
N SER A 13 1.21 2.78 7.42
CA SER A 13 0.78 1.37 7.49
C SER A 13 1.91 0.43 7.93
N VAL A 14 3.12 0.63 7.43
CA VAL A 14 4.25 -0.28 7.62
C VAL A 14 5.09 0.03 8.85
N ALA A 15 5.18 1.30 9.26
CA ALA A 15 5.92 1.68 10.47
C ALA A 15 5.11 1.51 11.77
N ARG A 16 3.86 1.04 11.71
CA ARG A 16 3.11 0.69 12.93
C ARG A 16 3.82 -0.48 13.61
N PRO A 17 4.30 -0.33 14.86
CA PRO A 17 4.81 -1.45 15.63
C PRO A 17 3.63 -2.38 15.91
N ALA A 18 3.56 -3.46 15.16
CA ALA A 18 2.67 -4.56 15.46
C ALA A 18 3.45 -5.61 16.26
N PRO A 19 2.80 -6.34 17.18
CA PRO A 19 3.43 -7.47 17.87
C PRO A 19 4.07 -8.39 16.83
N THR A 20 5.24 -8.94 17.18
CA THR A 20 6.07 -9.83 16.36
C THR A 20 5.18 -10.68 15.48
N ALA A 21 5.16 -10.38 14.17
CA ALA A 21 4.24 -11.07 13.27
C ALA A 21 4.57 -12.57 13.33
N SER A 22 3.76 -13.33 14.07
CA SER A 22 3.76 -14.77 14.02
C SER A 22 3.31 -15.18 12.63
N LEU A 23 3.88 -16.26 12.12
CA LEU A 23 3.34 -16.90 10.92
C LEU A 23 1.95 -17.50 11.21
N ASP A 24 1.63 -17.74 12.49
CA ASP A 24 0.30 -18.10 12.95
C ASP A 24 -0.64 -16.88 12.90
N LEU A 25 -1.37 -16.79 11.80
CA LEU A 25 -2.47 -15.85 11.61
C LEU A 25 -3.79 -16.49 12.04
N LYS A 26 -4.57 -15.78 12.84
CA LYS A 26 -5.94 -16.18 13.14
C LYS A 26 -6.77 -16.14 11.85
N PRO A 27 -7.75 -17.04 11.65
CA PRO A 27 -8.64 -17.00 10.48
C PRO A 27 -9.31 -15.63 10.27
N SER A 28 -9.60 -14.90 11.35
CA SER A 28 -10.17 -13.55 11.30
C SER A 28 -9.30 -12.55 10.54
N ALA A 29 -7.96 -12.71 10.54
CA ALA A 29 -7.03 -11.84 9.83
C ALA A 29 -7.24 -11.80 8.31
N PHE A 30 -7.91 -12.83 7.77
CA PHE A 30 -8.23 -12.96 6.36
C PHE A 30 -9.64 -12.46 6.01
N ASP A 31 -10.43 -11.98 6.99
CA ASP A 31 -11.75 -11.42 6.71
C ASP A 31 -11.59 -10.16 5.84
N PRO A 32 -12.20 -10.09 4.63
CA PRO A 32 -12.16 -8.90 3.78
C PRO A 32 -12.74 -7.64 4.45
N LYS A 33 -13.49 -7.81 5.54
CA LYS A 33 -14.00 -6.71 6.38
C LYS A 33 -12.94 -6.16 7.33
N GLU A 34 -11.84 -6.88 7.60
CA GLU A 34 -10.68 -6.39 8.33
C GLU A 34 -9.94 -5.36 7.47
N LYS A 35 -10.44 -4.12 7.54
CA LYS A 35 -9.93 -2.96 6.80
C LYS A 35 -9.64 -1.81 7.74
N VAL A 36 -8.47 -1.21 7.58
CA VAL A 36 -8.08 -0.01 8.34
C VAL A 36 -8.26 1.20 7.46
N TRP A 37 -9.15 2.10 7.88
CA TRP A 37 -9.32 3.40 7.25
C TRP A 37 -8.45 4.44 7.93
N THR A 38 -7.68 5.19 7.14
CA THR A 38 -6.90 6.33 7.61
C THR A 38 -7.27 7.56 6.79
N ARG A 39 -7.53 8.69 7.45
CA ARG A 39 -7.79 9.97 6.78
C ARG A 39 -6.50 10.76 6.60
N PHE A 40 -6.40 11.44 5.47
CA PHE A 40 -5.26 12.25 5.06
C PHE A 40 -5.77 13.65 4.68
N PRO A 41 -6.02 14.52 5.69
CA PRO A 41 -6.36 15.92 5.43
C PRO A 41 -5.10 16.70 4.99
N PRO A 42 -5.23 17.75 4.15
CA PRO A 42 -4.10 18.56 3.68
C PRO A 42 -3.22 19.12 4.81
N GLU A 43 -3.84 19.57 5.88
CA GLU A 43 -3.21 20.11 7.09
C GLU A 43 -2.56 19.04 7.98
N GLY A 44 -2.72 17.76 7.67
CA GLY A 44 -2.27 16.64 8.49
C GLY A 44 -3.15 16.40 9.72
N SER A 45 -2.78 15.39 10.50
CA SER A 45 -3.45 15.02 11.74
C SER A 45 -2.45 14.54 12.78
N LYS A 46 -2.93 14.10 13.96
CA LYS A 46 -2.09 13.40 14.94
C LYS A 46 -1.35 12.18 14.34
N TYR A 47 -1.90 11.58 13.29
CA TYR A 47 -1.43 10.31 12.73
C TYR A 47 -0.86 10.42 11.31
N THR A 48 -1.09 11.54 10.62
CA THR A 48 -0.72 11.72 9.22
C THR A 48 -0.02 13.08 9.03
N PRO A 49 1.07 13.15 8.26
CA PRO A 49 1.76 14.41 8.04
C PRO A 49 0.94 15.34 7.13
N PRO A 50 1.14 16.67 7.23
CA PRO A 50 0.61 17.63 6.25
C PRO A 50 1.11 17.33 4.83
N HIS A 51 0.29 17.63 3.82
CA HIS A 51 0.62 17.38 2.41
C HIS A 51 -0.12 18.33 1.44
N PRO A 52 0.39 18.55 0.23
CA PRO A 52 -0.24 19.44 -0.75
C PRO A 52 -1.46 18.84 -1.47
N SER A 53 -1.74 17.54 -1.29
CA SER A 53 -2.92 16.89 -1.87
C SER A 53 -4.22 17.29 -1.15
N CYS A 54 -5.37 17.18 -1.83
CA CYS A 54 -6.69 17.33 -1.21
C CYS A 54 -6.97 16.24 -0.15
N ASP A 55 -8.02 16.40 0.67
CA ASP A 55 -8.43 15.37 1.63
C ASP A 55 -8.73 14.05 0.91
N PHE A 56 -8.13 12.97 1.39
CA PHE A 56 -8.41 11.62 0.92
C PHE A 56 -8.41 10.59 2.05
N LYS A 57 -8.94 9.41 1.75
CA LYS A 57 -8.94 8.26 2.67
C LYS A 57 -8.14 7.11 2.09
N TRP A 58 -7.26 6.55 2.90
CA TRP A 58 -6.61 5.28 2.59
C TRP A 58 -7.35 4.13 3.24
N LYS A 59 -7.42 3.02 2.52
CA LYS A 59 -7.98 1.77 3.00
C LYS A 59 -6.94 0.67 2.85
N ASP A 60 -6.49 0.14 3.97
CA ASP A 60 -5.61 -1.02 4.03
C ASP A 60 -6.44 -2.28 4.25
N TYR A 61 -6.25 -3.31 3.43
CA TYR A 61 -7.00 -4.58 3.51
C TYR A 61 -6.12 -5.64 4.12
N CYS A 62 -6.61 -6.31 5.16
CA CYS A 62 -5.90 -7.41 5.82
C CYS A 62 -4.41 -7.07 6.11
N PRO A 63 -4.10 -5.94 6.77
CA PRO A 63 -2.73 -5.42 6.89
C PRO A 63 -1.77 -6.41 7.56
N VAL A 64 -2.28 -7.23 8.48
CA VAL A 64 -1.51 -8.29 9.15
C VAL A 64 -1.12 -9.39 8.15
N VAL A 65 -2.03 -9.81 7.27
CA VAL A 65 -1.79 -10.83 6.24
C VAL A 65 -0.70 -10.34 5.28
N PHE A 66 -0.83 -9.14 4.72
CA PHE A 66 0.17 -8.61 3.78
C PHE A 66 1.51 -8.27 4.44
N ARG A 67 1.53 -8.00 5.76
CA ARG A 67 2.78 -7.92 6.51
C ARG A 67 3.46 -9.29 6.63
N THR A 68 2.69 -10.34 6.94
CA THR A 68 3.22 -11.71 7.03
C THR A 68 3.68 -12.22 5.67
N LEU A 69 2.95 -11.96 4.58
CA LEU A 69 3.37 -12.29 3.22
C LEU A 69 4.71 -11.63 2.87
N ARG A 70 4.87 -10.33 3.15
CA ARG A 70 6.15 -9.65 2.92
C ARG A 70 7.30 -10.31 3.69
N LYS A 71 7.09 -10.70 4.95
CA LYS A 71 8.09 -11.43 5.72
C LYS A 71 8.42 -12.80 5.11
N LEU A 72 7.41 -13.56 4.69
CA LEU A 72 7.60 -14.88 4.06
C LEU A 72 8.41 -14.79 2.76
N PHE A 73 8.25 -13.71 2.00
CA PHE A 73 9.01 -13.46 0.78
C PHE A 73 10.30 -12.66 1.02
N ASN A 74 10.74 -12.52 2.29
CA ASN A 74 11.93 -11.76 2.69
C ASN A 74 11.98 -10.34 2.11
N VAL A 75 10.81 -9.69 2.01
CA VAL A 75 10.69 -8.31 1.59
C VAL A 75 10.94 -7.41 2.80
N ASP A 76 12.12 -6.80 2.83
CA ASP A 76 12.45 -5.82 3.86
C ASP A 76 11.49 -4.62 3.79
N PRO A 77 10.89 -4.21 4.91
CA PRO A 77 9.94 -3.10 4.94
C PRO A 77 10.54 -1.77 4.45
N ALA A 78 11.79 -1.46 4.79
CA ALA A 78 12.44 -0.21 4.39
C ALA A 78 12.76 -0.21 2.90
N ASP A 79 13.26 -1.32 2.36
CA ASP A 79 13.49 -1.47 0.93
C ASP A 79 12.18 -1.37 0.14
N TYR A 80 11.14 -2.07 0.58
CA TYR A 80 9.82 -2.03 -0.04
C TYR A 80 9.26 -0.60 -0.10
N MET A 81 9.46 0.15 0.99
CA MET A 81 9.09 1.57 1.07
C MET A 81 9.85 2.40 0.05
N LEU A 82 11.17 2.21 -0.09
CA LEU A 82 11.99 2.93 -1.04
C LEU A 82 11.59 2.63 -2.49
N SER A 83 11.37 1.35 -2.81
CA SER A 83 10.98 0.92 -4.16
C SER A 83 9.64 1.49 -4.62
N ILE A 84 8.66 1.64 -3.72
CA ILE A 84 7.30 2.09 -4.09
C ILE A 84 7.09 3.60 -3.89
N CYS A 85 7.74 4.19 -2.90
CA CYS A 85 7.50 5.57 -2.48
C CYS A 85 8.63 6.54 -2.85
N GLY A 86 9.71 6.07 -3.48
CA GLY A 86 10.76 6.97 -3.98
C GLY A 86 10.21 8.01 -4.97
N ASN A 87 10.95 9.12 -5.13
CA ASN A 87 10.66 10.05 -6.22
C ASN A 87 10.77 9.31 -7.56
N ASP A 88 9.77 9.50 -8.42
CA ASP A 88 9.64 8.82 -9.71
C ASP A 88 9.69 7.28 -9.63
N ALA A 89 9.34 6.70 -8.48
CA ALA A 89 9.49 5.27 -8.21
C ALA A 89 8.72 4.34 -9.17
N LEU A 90 7.66 4.84 -9.82
CA LEU A 90 6.73 4.03 -10.59
C LEU A 90 6.74 4.45 -12.07
N ARG A 91 7.01 3.49 -12.95
CA ARG A 91 6.81 3.61 -14.39
C ARG A 91 5.46 3.03 -14.75
N GLU A 92 4.61 3.82 -15.38
CA GLU A 92 3.35 3.33 -15.94
C GLU A 92 3.64 2.44 -17.15
N LEU A 93 3.10 1.23 -17.13
CA LEU A 93 3.12 0.32 -18.27
C LEU A 93 1.80 0.48 -19.00
N SER A 94 1.85 0.92 -20.26
CA SER A 94 0.69 0.93 -21.12
C SER A 94 0.25 -0.51 -21.34
N SER A 95 -0.91 -0.89 -20.81
CA SER A 95 -1.54 -2.16 -21.16
C SER A 95 -2.50 -1.90 -22.32
N PRO A 96 -2.21 -2.33 -23.56
CA PRO A 96 -3.15 -2.23 -24.68
C PRO A 96 -4.34 -3.20 -24.56
N GLY A 97 -4.66 -3.68 -23.35
CA GLY A 97 -5.55 -4.82 -23.10
C GLY A 97 -7.00 -4.48 -22.73
N LYS A 98 -7.88 -5.44 -22.96
CA LYS A 98 -9.36 -5.39 -22.85
C LYS A 98 -9.93 -5.06 -21.45
N SER A 99 -9.14 -5.11 -20.36
CA SER A 99 -9.64 -4.94 -18.98
C SER A 99 -9.76 -3.49 -18.51
N GLY A 100 -9.02 -2.56 -19.12
CA GLY A 100 -8.91 -1.16 -18.68
C GLY A 100 -8.23 -0.98 -17.32
N SER A 101 -7.39 -1.93 -16.89
CA SER A 101 -6.56 -1.80 -15.69
C SER A 101 -5.21 -1.17 -16.02
N PHE A 102 -4.76 -0.20 -15.24
CA PHE A 102 -3.41 0.33 -15.31
C PHE A 102 -2.43 -0.57 -14.56
N PHE A 103 -1.22 -0.65 -15.08
CA PHE A 103 -0.10 -1.34 -14.47
C PHE A 103 1.04 -0.35 -14.24
N TYR A 104 1.73 -0.49 -13.12
CA TYR A 104 2.91 0.27 -12.79
C TYR A 104 4.01 -0.69 -12.36
N LEU A 105 5.24 -0.42 -12.76
CA LEU A 105 6.42 -1.19 -12.38
C LEU A 105 7.36 -0.27 -11.61
N THR A 106 7.94 -0.76 -10.52
CA THR A 106 8.96 0.00 -9.79
C THR A 106 10.22 0.17 -10.64
N ASN A 107 10.99 1.24 -10.39
CA ASN A 107 12.22 1.50 -11.15
C ASN A 107 13.30 0.44 -10.98
N ASP A 108 13.30 -0.25 -9.85
CA ASP A 108 14.19 -1.37 -9.56
C ASP A 108 13.67 -2.72 -10.07
N ASP A 109 12.57 -2.72 -10.85
CA ASP A 109 11.92 -3.91 -11.42
C ASP A 109 11.47 -4.95 -10.38
N ARG A 110 11.39 -4.61 -9.09
CA ARG A 110 11.06 -5.56 -8.01
C ARG A 110 9.57 -5.79 -7.83
N TYR A 111 8.73 -4.77 -8.08
CA TYR A 111 7.31 -4.83 -7.76
C TYR A 111 6.45 -4.28 -8.89
N MET A 112 5.36 -5.00 -9.17
CA MET A 112 4.31 -4.55 -10.08
C MET A 112 3.06 -4.17 -9.29
N ILE A 113 2.50 -3.00 -9.58
CA ILE A 113 1.24 -2.51 -9.02
C ILE A 113 0.19 -2.56 -10.13
N LYS A 114 -0.94 -3.19 -9.83
CA LYS A 114 -2.08 -3.28 -10.75
C LYS A 114 -3.28 -2.56 -10.16
N THR A 115 -3.93 -1.69 -10.92
CA THR A 115 -5.23 -1.14 -10.51
C THR A 115 -6.32 -2.18 -10.70
N MET A 116 -7.18 -2.31 -9.70
CA MET A 116 -8.30 -3.24 -9.71
C MET A 116 -9.61 -2.46 -9.64
N LYS A 117 -10.61 -2.86 -10.43
CA LYS A 117 -11.99 -2.35 -10.29
C LYS A 117 -12.57 -2.92 -9.00
N LYS A 118 -13.47 -2.16 -8.36
CA LYS A 118 -14.14 -2.60 -7.13
C LYS A 118 -14.84 -3.96 -7.28
N ALA A 119 -15.40 -4.25 -8.46
CA ALA A 119 -16.06 -5.52 -8.76
C ALA A 119 -15.10 -6.74 -8.81
N GLU A 120 -13.79 -6.50 -8.99
CA GLU A 120 -12.77 -7.56 -8.96
C GLU A 120 -12.30 -7.88 -7.54
N VAL A 121 -12.60 -7.00 -6.58
CA VAL A 121 -12.30 -7.19 -5.15
C VAL A 121 -13.52 -7.85 -4.50
N LYS A 122 -13.39 -9.12 -4.14
CA LYS A 122 -14.42 -9.91 -3.44
C LYS A 122 -14.37 -9.71 -1.93
#